data_AF-A0A376B894-F1
#
_entry.id   AF-A0A376B894-F1
#
_cell.length_a   1.000
_cell.length_b   1.000
_cell.length_c   1.000
_cell.angle_alpha   90.00
_cell.angle_beta   90.00
_cell.angle_gamma   90.00
#
_symmetry.space_group_name_H-M   'P 1'
#
loop_
_entity.id
_entity.type
_entity.pdbx_description
1 polymer ?
#
loop_
_entity_poly.entity_id
_entity_poly.type
_entity_poly.pdbx_seq_one_letter_code
_entity_poly.pdbx_strand_id
1 'polypeptide(L)'
;MVKSKLQPVPLLPQRPLLKPSSTLSVTESTSAATSATESASSTTSTASSSASDPVDAVSCKSNGTLSMTLTDGVLKDSKDRIGSIVANRQFQFDGPPQAGAIYADGWSITPEGNLAIGDEDVFYQCLSGGFYNLYDEYVGGQCKPVYLEVIDLIDC
;
A
#
# COMPACT_ATOMS: atom_id res chain seq x y z
N MET A 1 -11.07 0.56 -6.57
CA MET A 1 -10.90 -0.75 -5.87
C MET A 1 -9.47 -0.84 -5.41
N VAL A 2 -9.20 -1.60 -4.34
CA VAL A 2 -7.83 -1.86 -3.88
C VAL A 2 -7.53 -3.35 -4.01
N LYS A 3 -6.41 -3.69 -4.63
CA LYS A 3 -5.94 -5.06 -4.84
C LYS A 3 -4.65 -5.29 -4.07
N SER A 4 -4.70 -6.21 -3.11
CA SER A 4 -3.50 -6.66 -2.39
C SER A 4 -2.54 -7.38 -3.33
N LYS A 5 -1.36 -6.79 -3.55
CA LYS A 5 -0.32 -7.29 -4.44
C LYS A 5 0.91 -7.63 -3.62
N LEU A 6 1.17 -8.92 -3.44
CA LEU A 6 2.43 -9.38 -2.88
C LEU A 6 3.52 -9.24 -3.93
N GLN A 7 4.13 -8.06 -3.98
CA GLN A 7 5.42 -7.89 -4.66
C GLN A 7 6.54 -8.28 -3.69
N PRO A 8 7.72 -8.68 -4.20
CA PRO A 8 8.94 -8.66 -3.39
C PRO A 8 9.17 -7.21 -2.98
N VAL A 9 8.78 -6.85 -1.76
CA VAL A 9 9.03 -5.53 -1.21
C VAL A 9 10.54 -5.33 -1.22
N PRO A 10 11.08 -4.33 -1.94
CA PRO A 10 12.49 -4.03 -1.86
C PRO A 10 12.83 -3.82 -0.38
N LEU A 11 13.96 -4.34 0.07
CA LEU A 11 14.43 -4.16 1.44
C LEU A 11 14.79 -2.68 1.66
N LEU A 12 13.77 -1.84 1.79
CA LEU A 12 13.86 -0.54 2.42
C LEU A 12 14.55 -0.76 3.77
N PRO A 13 15.58 0.03 4.10
CA PRO A 13 16.32 -0.16 5.34
C PRO A 13 15.34 -0.04 6.49
N GLN A 14 15.04 -1.17 7.15
CA GLN A 14 14.08 -1.23 8.25
C GLN A 14 14.38 -0.09 9.20
N ARG A 15 13.41 0.83 9.34
CA ARG A 15 13.58 2.11 10.04
C ARG A 15 14.25 1.82 11.37
N PRO A 16 15.52 2.24 11.60
CA PRO A 16 16.33 1.65 12.63
C PRO A 16 15.68 1.92 13.98
N LEU A 17 15.18 0.85 14.61
CA LEU A 17 14.58 0.89 15.93
C LEU A 17 15.63 1.53 16.86
N LEU A 18 15.36 2.76 17.33
CA LEU A 18 16.35 3.58 18.04
C LEU A 18 16.79 2.89 19.33
N LYS A 19 17.85 2.09 19.22
CA LYS A 19 18.59 1.53 20.34
C LYS A 19 19.60 2.57 20.81
N PRO A 20 19.78 2.76 22.12
CA PRO A 20 20.76 3.72 22.64
C PRO A 20 22.18 3.35 22.20
N SER A 21 22.97 4.39 21.93
CA SER A 21 24.29 4.33 21.28
C SER A 21 25.35 3.55 22.07
N SER A 22 26.19 2.81 21.35
CA SER A 22 27.55 2.43 21.77
C SER A 22 28.42 2.20 20.53
N THR A 23 29.67 2.66 20.58
CA THR A 23 30.55 2.93 19.43
C THR A 23 31.57 1.82 19.14
N LEU A 24 31.89 1.59 17.85
CA LEU A 24 33.24 1.74 17.24
C LEU A 24 33.32 1.09 15.83
N SER A 25 34.30 1.53 15.01
CA SER A 25 34.40 1.35 13.55
C SER A 25 35.03 0.02 13.06
N VAL A 26 34.94 -0.26 11.74
CA VAL A 26 36.09 -0.45 10.80
C VAL A 26 35.58 -0.57 9.32
N THR A 27 36.46 -0.24 8.37
CA THR A 27 36.33 -0.21 6.89
C THR A 27 36.32 -1.62 6.23
N GLU A 28 36.19 -1.91 4.92
CA GLU A 28 36.43 -1.19 3.63
C GLU A 28 35.86 -2.00 2.42
N SER A 29 35.68 -1.39 1.21
CA SER A 29 35.81 -1.95 -0.18
C SER A 29 35.03 -3.24 -0.64
N THR A 30 34.62 -3.52 -1.89
CA THR A 30 34.72 -2.89 -3.25
C THR A 30 33.75 -3.53 -4.29
N SER A 31 33.22 -2.72 -5.23
CA SER A 31 33.03 -2.91 -6.71
C SER A 31 32.22 -4.04 -7.43
N ALA A 32 31.59 -3.62 -8.56
CA ALA A 32 31.22 -4.36 -9.81
C ALA A 32 30.03 -5.38 -9.75
N ALA A 33 29.31 -5.80 -10.82
CA ALA A 33 29.03 -5.38 -12.22
C ALA A 33 28.02 -6.39 -12.87
N THR A 34 27.36 -6.26 -14.05
CA THR A 34 26.84 -5.16 -14.90
C THR A 34 26.00 -5.76 -16.09
N SER A 35 24.83 -5.17 -16.43
CA SER A 35 24.03 -5.32 -17.69
C SER A 35 23.41 -6.67 -18.15
N ALA A 36 22.11 -6.61 -18.52
CA ALA A 36 21.51 -6.95 -19.85
C ALA A 36 19.98 -7.18 -19.69
N THR A 37 19.07 -6.30 -20.17
CA THR A 37 18.51 -6.10 -21.52
C THR A 37 17.72 -7.28 -22.13
N GLU A 38 16.72 -6.92 -22.96
CA GLU A 38 15.82 -7.78 -23.77
C GLU A 38 14.62 -8.40 -22.99
N SER A 39 13.38 -8.41 -23.51
CA SER A 39 12.78 -7.79 -24.72
C SER A 39 11.23 -7.82 -24.61
N ALA A 40 10.57 -7.49 -25.73
CA ALA A 40 9.16 -7.74 -26.09
C ALA A 40 8.11 -6.69 -25.69
N SER A 41 7.84 -5.82 -26.66
CA SER A 41 6.63 -5.00 -26.77
C SER A 41 5.35 -5.82 -26.64
N SER A 42 4.31 -5.21 -26.06
CA SER A 42 2.92 -5.49 -26.43
C SER A 42 2.16 -4.18 -26.58
N THR A 43 1.65 -3.94 -27.78
CA THR A 43 0.71 -2.86 -28.07
C THR A 43 -0.63 -3.12 -27.39
N THR A 44 -1.11 -2.18 -26.58
CA THR A 44 -2.52 -2.14 -26.14
C THR A 44 -3.04 -0.71 -26.29
N SER A 45 -4.31 -0.61 -26.68
CA SER A 45 -4.91 0.58 -27.26
C SER A 45 -5.07 1.76 -26.30
N THR A 46 -4.85 2.96 -26.84
CA THR A 46 -5.01 4.24 -26.14
C THR A 46 -6.47 4.48 -25.70
N ALA A 47 -6.75 4.25 -24.42
CA ALA A 47 -7.80 4.98 -23.72
C ALA A 47 -7.16 6.24 -23.13
N SER A 48 -7.75 7.42 -23.34
CA SER A 48 -7.16 8.69 -22.91
C SER A 48 -7.30 8.91 -21.40
N SER A 49 -6.36 8.39 -20.62
CA SER A 49 -6.07 8.93 -19.29
C SER A 49 -5.30 10.24 -19.43
N SER A 50 -5.64 11.24 -18.60
CA SER A 50 -4.80 12.42 -18.41
C SER A 50 -3.43 11.99 -17.89
N ALA A 51 -2.36 12.58 -18.44
CA ALA A 51 -0.96 12.16 -18.25
C ALA A 51 -0.37 12.44 -16.84
N SER A 52 -1.16 12.24 -15.79
CA SER A 52 -0.81 12.47 -14.38
C SER A 52 -1.59 11.58 -13.42
N ASP A 53 -2.40 10.62 -13.91
CA ASP A 53 -3.06 9.63 -13.07
C ASP A 53 -2.11 8.43 -12.85
N PRO A 54 -1.73 8.07 -11.61
CA PRO A 54 -0.89 6.90 -11.34
C PRO A 54 -1.66 5.57 -11.42
N VAL A 55 -2.96 5.57 -11.69
CA VAL A 55 -3.81 4.37 -11.76
C VAL A 55 -3.96 3.88 -13.21
N ASP A 56 -3.06 3.02 -13.66
CA ASP A 56 -3.10 2.43 -15.01
C ASP A 56 -4.06 1.22 -15.15
N ALA A 57 -4.56 0.68 -14.03
CA ALA A 57 -5.29 -0.59 -14.00
C ALA A 57 -6.81 -0.39 -13.83
N VAL A 58 -7.61 -0.96 -14.73
CA VAL A 58 -9.08 -0.86 -14.73
C VAL A 58 -9.72 -2.23 -14.45
N SER A 59 -10.82 -2.25 -13.71
CA SER A 59 -11.61 -3.46 -13.44
C SER A 59 -13.12 -3.21 -13.52
N CYS A 60 -13.88 -4.16 -14.06
CA CYS A 60 -15.33 -4.12 -14.02
C CYS A 60 -15.83 -4.26 -12.57
N LYS A 61 -16.71 -3.35 -12.17
CA LYS A 61 -17.34 -3.34 -10.85
C LYS A 61 -18.24 -4.56 -10.66
N SER A 62 -17.97 -5.35 -9.63
CA SER A 62 -18.74 -6.54 -9.28
C SER A 62 -19.31 -6.43 -7.87
N ASN A 63 -20.37 -7.19 -7.59
CA ASN A 63 -21.02 -7.14 -6.28
C ASN A 63 -20.12 -7.85 -5.24
N GLY A 64 -19.68 -7.12 -4.21
CA GLY A 64 -18.66 -7.56 -3.25
C GLY A 64 -17.24 -7.03 -3.52
N THR A 65 -17.00 -6.34 -4.63
CA THR A 65 -15.79 -5.52 -4.86
C THR A 65 -15.67 -4.45 -3.77
N LEU A 66 -14.49 -4.33 -3.14
CA LEU A 66 -14.20 -3.24 -2.21
C LEU A 66 -13.97 -1.94 -3.01
N SER A 67 -15.07 -1.25 -3.29
CA SER A 67 -15.06 0.08 -3.89
C SER A 67 -14.76 1.12 -2.82
N MET A 68 -13.82 2.02 -3.14
CA MET A 68 -13.33 3.06 -2.26
C MET A 68 -13.10 4.35 -3.03
N THR A 69 -13.22 5.48 -2.36
CA THR A 69 -13.00 6.82 -2.87
C THR A 69 -11.98 7.52 -1.98
N LEU A 70 -10.98 8.18 -2.57
CA LEU A 70 -10.05 9.06 -1.88
C LEU A 70 -10.38 10.51 -2.23
N THR A 71 -10.54 11.38 -1.23
CA THR A 71 -10.83 12.81 -1.44
C THR A 71 -10.23 13.60 -0.28
N ASP A 72 -9.44 14.63 -0.59
CA ASP A 72 -8.75 15.49 0.39
C ASP A 72 -7.98 14.71 1.48
N GLY A 73 -7.37 13.59 1.09
CA GLY A 73 -6.64 12.68 2.01
C GLY A 73 -7.53 11.80 2.88
N VAL A 74 -8.87 11.86 2.75
CA VAL A 74 -9.83 11.00 3.44
C VAL A 74 -10.24 9.86 2.54
N LEU A 75 -10.02 8.63 3.01
CA LEU A 75 -10.37 7.40 2.31
C LEU A 75 -11.73 6.89 2.80
N LYS A 76 -12.66 6.59 1.90
CA LYS A 76 -13.99 6.07 2.21
C LYS A 76 -14.33 4.81 1.43
N ASP A 77 -15.14 3.91 1.99
CA ASP A 77 -15.73 2.78 1.25
C ASP A 77 -17.10 3.14 0.64
N SER A 78 -17.69 2.19 -0.10
CA SER A 78 -19.04 2.30 -0.69
C SER A 78 -20.21 2.39 0.29
N LYS A 79 -19.95 2.42 1.60
CA LYS A 79 -20.93 2.62 2.68
C LYS A 79 -20.65 3.91 3.47
N ASP A 80 -19.86 4.82 2.89
CA ASP A 80 -19.39 6.08 3.51
C ASP A 80 -18.59 5.89 4.82
N ARG A 81 -18.07 4.68 5.05
CA ARG A 81 -17.19 4.40 6.20
C ARG A 81 -15.80 4.93 5.92
N ILE A 82 -15.20 5.57 6.92
CA ILE A 82 -13.85 6.13 6.83
C ILE A 82 -12.81 5.01 7.06
N GLY A 83 -11.89 4.90 6.11
CA GLY A 83 -10.69 4.08 6.22
C GLY A 83 -9.74 4.70 7.24
N SER A 84 -9.44 3.97 8.30
CA SER A 84 -8.63 4.46 9.41
C SER A 84 -7.65 3.40 9.89
N ILE A 85 -6.53 3.86 10.47
CA ILE A 85 -5.64 3.01 11.24
C ILE A 85 -5.96 3.21 12.72
N VAL A 86 -6.41 2.16 13.38
CA VAL A 86 -6.75 2.19 14.82
C VAL A 86 -5.53 1.95 15.73
N ALA A 87 -5.71 2.13 17.04
CA ALA A 87 -4.64 2.03 18.04
C ALA A 87 -3.83 0.73 17.97
N ASN A 88 -4.48 -0.40 17.67
CA ASN A 88 -3.83 -1.72 17.49
C ASN A 88 -3.17 -1.92 16.12
N ARG A 89 -2.91 -0.83 15.36
CA ARG A 89 -2.24 -0.81 14.05
C ARG A 89 -3.06 -1.36 12.89
N GLN A 90 -4.30 -1.79 13.14
CA GLN A 90 -5.17 -2.37 12.11
C GLN A 90 -5.75 -1.30 11.18
N PHE A 91 -5.69 -1.55 9.87
CA PHE A 91 -6.46 -0.81 8.87
C PHE A 91 -7.89 -1.37 8.81
N GLN A 92 -8.89 -0.50 9.00
CA GLN A 92 -10.30 -0.87 8.92
C GLN A 92 -11.21 0.29 8.47
N PHE A 93 -12.45 -0.05 8.11
CA PHE A 93 -13.48 0.90 7.72
C PHE A 93 -14.55 1.02 8.82
N ASP A 94 -14.58 2.14 9.51
CA ASP A 94 -15.55 2.47 10.58
C ASP A 94 -16.52 3.57 10.11
N GLY A 95 -17.60 3.83 10.85
CA GLY A 95 -18.46 4.99 10.62
C GLY A 95 -17.74 6.30 11.01
N PRO A 96 -18.20 7.06 12.03
CA PRO A 96 -17.29 7.98 12.68
C PRO A 96 -16.07 7.17 13.21
N PRO A 97 -14.82 7.59 12.95
CA PRO A 97 -13.64 6.84 13.37
C PRO A 97 -13.66 6.58 14.87
N GLN A 98 -13.22 5.38 15.28
CA GLN A 98 -13.22 5.01 16.69
C GLN A 98 -12.29 5.94 17.48
N ALA A 99 -12.67 6.23 18.74
CA ALA A 99 -11.82 7.05 19.61
C ALA A 99 -10.46 6.36 19.81
N GLY A 100 -9.37 7.05 19.46
CA GLY A 100 -8.02 6.46 19.41
C GLY A 100 -7.63 5.89 18.04
N ALA A 101 -8.35 6.20 16.96
CA ALA A 101 -7.79 6.14 15.61
C ALA A 101 -6.53 7.02 15.55
N ILE A 102 -5.45 6.46 15.01
CA ILE A 102 -4.15 7.13 14.85
C ILE A 102 -4.10 7.90 13.53
N TYR A 103 -4.72 7.35 12.49
CA TYR A 103 -4.94 8.01 11.21
C TYR A 103 -6.40 7.84 10.77
N ALA A 104 -7.04 8.92 10.35
CA ALA A 104 -8.37 8.93 9.70
C ALA A 104 -8.38 9.74 8.38
N ASP A 105 -7.28 10.43 8.12
CA ASP A 105 -6.94 11.24 6.95
C ASP A 105 -5.43 11.06 6.65
N GLY A 106 -4.89 11.82 5.69
CA GLY A 106 -3.48 11.70 5.26
C GLY A 106 -3.20 10.55 4.30
N TRP A 107 -4.24 9.92 3.74
CA TRP A 107 -4.13 8.90 2.70
C TRP A 107 -3.72 9.52 1.35
N SER A 108 -2.90 8.81 0.60
CA SER A 108 -2.43 9.24 -0.73
C SER A 108 -2.32 8.04 -1.69
N ILE A 109 -2.04 8.33 -2.97
CA ILE A 109 -1.68 7.31 -3.96
C ILE A 109 -0.25 7.62 -4.42
N THR A 110 0.64 6.63 -4.40
CA THR A 110 2.02 6.77 -4.86
C THR A 110 2.10 6.88 -6.38
N PRO A 111 3.22 7.34 -6.97
CA PRO A 111 3.42 7.32 -8.43
C PRO A 111 3.29 5.94 -9.08
N GLU A 112 3.46 4.86 -8.31
CA GLU A 112 3.33 3.47 -8.72
C GLU A 112 1.89 2.92 -8.59
N GLY A 113 0.92 3.76 -8.21
CA GLY A 113 -0.48 3.40 -8.05
C GLY A 113 -0.82 2.71 -6.73
N ASN A 114 0.06 2.73 -5.73
CA ASN A 114 -0.21 2.12 -4.41
C ASN A 114 -0.94 3.10 -3.49
N LEU A 115 -1.89 2.61 -2.69
CA LEU A 115 -2.42 3.36 -1.55
C LEU A 115 -1.32 3.51 -0.49
N ALA A 116 -1.14 4.72 0.03
CA ALA A 116 -0.18 5.06 1.08
C ALA A 116 -0.85 5.87 2.21
N ILE A 117 -0.21 5.89 3.38
CA ILE A 117 -0.61 6.66 4.56
C ILE A 117 0.59 7.42 5.13
N GLY A 118 0.58 8.75 5.02
CA GLY A 118 1.78 9.56 5.24
C GLY A 118 2.90 9.20 4.26
N ASP A 119 4.06 8.79 4.79
CA ASP A 119 5.25 8.40 4.01
C ASP A 119 5.35 6.88 3.73
N GLU A 120 4.37 6.07 4.17
CA GLU A 120 4.42 4.60 4.11
C GLU A 120 3.40 4.03 3.12
N ASP A 121 3.85 3.16 2.22
CA ASP A 121 3.03 2.45 1.22
C ASP A 121 3.05 0.92 1.40
N VAL A 122 3.87 0.40 2.32
CA VAL A 122 3.91 -1.01 2.68
C VAL A 122 2.95 -1.32 3.83
N PHE A 123 1.89 -2.07 3.53
CA PHE A 123 1.00 -2.64 4.53
C PHE A 123 1.43 -4.06 4.89
N TYR A 124 0.90 -4.61 5.99
CA TYR A 124 1.15 -5.98 6.40
C TYR A 124 -0.14 -6.79 6.46
N GLN A 125 -0.25 -7.82 5.62
CA GLN A 125 -1.35 -8.78 5.67
C GLN A 125 -1.03 -9.93 6.64
N CYS A 126 -1.88 -10.15 7.63
CA CYS A 126 -1.73 -11.20 8.63
C CYS A 126 -2.94 -12.12 8.62
N LEU A 127 -2.74 -13.42 8.39
CA LEU A 127 -3.81 -14.42 8.45
C LEU A 127 -4.25 -14.64 9.90
N SER A 128 -5.55 -14.47 10.17
CA SER A 128 -6.17 -14.75 11.47
C SER A 128 -7.61 -15.21 11.26
N GLY A 129 -8.04 -16.28 11.95
CA GLY A 129 -9.43 -16.77 11.90
C GLY A 129 -9.96 -17.18 10.52
N GLY A 130 -9.09 -17.37 9.52
CA GLY A 130 -9.46 -17.69 8.13
C GLY A 130 -9.52 -16.49 7.18
N PHE A 131 -9.24 -15.26 7.65
CA PHE A 131 -9.20 -14.05 6.82
C PHE A 131 -7.89 -13.26 7.05
N TYR A 132 -7.52 -12.42 6.08
CA TYR A 132 -6.38 -11.54 6.21
C TYR A 132 -6.81 -10.20 6.82
N ASN A 133 -6.08 -9.78 7.85
CA ASN A 133 -6.17 -8.46 8.45
C ASN A 133 -5.00 -7.62 7.92
N LEU A 134 -5.23 -6.33 7.67
CA LEU A 134 -4.21 -5.40 7.20
C LEU A 134 -3.76 -4.48 8.35
N TYR A 135 -2.46 -4.17 8.38
CA TYR A 135 -1.84 -3.30 9.38
C TYR A 135 -0.88 -2.30 8.72
N ASP A 136 -0.70 -1.12 9.31
CA ASP A 136 0.27 -0.11 8.87
C ASP A 136 1.72 -0.43 9.29
N GLU A 137 1.91 -1.35 10.24
CA GLU A 137 3.23 -1.82 10.66
C GLU A 137 3.30 -3.34 10.85
N TYR A 138 4.52 -3.85 11.02
CA TYR A 138 4.76 -5.27 11.24
C TYR A 138 4.37 -5.72 12.66
N VAL A 139 3.24 -6.42 12.78
CA VAL A 139 2.70 -6.88 14.09
C VAL A 139 3.00 -8.34 14.46
N GLY A 140 3.63 -9.15 13.59
CA GLY A 140 3.96 -10.54 13.94
C GLY A 140 4.48 -11.46 12.81
N GLY A 141 5.04 -12.62 13.19
CA GLY A 141 5.72 -13.56 12.28
C GLY A 141 4.86 -14.15 11.15
N GLN A 142 3.55 -14.21 11.36
CA GLN A 142 2.56 -14.65 10.37
C GLN A 142 2.26 -13.59 9.29
N CYS A 143 2.68 -12.34 9.50
CA CYS A 143 2.40 -11.22 8.61
C CYS A 143 3.34 -11.21 7.41
N LYS A 144 2.83 -10.83 6.25
CA LYS A 144 3.61 -10.59 5.02
C LYS A 144 3.40 -9.15 4.54
N PRO A 145 4.46 -8.46 4.12
CA PRO A 145 4.31 -7.13 3.55
C PRO A 145 3.56 -7.21 2.21
N VAL A 146 2.77 -6.19 1.91
CA VAL A 146 1.87 -6.14 0.76
C VAL A 146 1.63 -4.71 0.33
N TYR A 147 1.62 -4.48 -0.98
CA TYR A 147 1.20 -3.21 -1.56
C TYR A 147 -0.30 -3.24 -1.85
N LEU A 148 -0.95 -2.10 -1.64
CA LEU A 148 -2.38 -1.91 -1.84
C LEU A 148 -2.61 -1.16 -3.17
N GLU A 149 -2.46 -1.88 -4.28
CA GLU A 149 -2.59 -1.37 -5.64
C GLU A 149 -4.01 -0.81 -5.86
N VAL A 150 -4.13 0.49 -6.14
CA VAL A 150 -5.39 1.14 -6.50
C VAL A 150 -5.69 0.82 -7.97
N ILE A 151 -6.94 0.44 -8.24
CA ILE A 151 -7.43 0.16 -9.58
C ILE A 151 -8.78 0.84 -9.80
N ASP A 152 -8.99 1.37 -10.99
CA ASP A 152 -10.24 2.01 -11.38
C ASP A 152 -11.39 1.02 -11.49
N LEU A 153 -12.58 1.50 -11.14
CA LEU A 153 -13.82 0.73 -11.22
C LEU A 153 -14.75 1.36 -12.24
N ILE A 154 -14.93 0.67 -13.37
CA ILE A 154 -15.90 1.03 -14.39
C ILE A 154 -17.16 0.17 -14.27
N ASP A 155 -18.30 0.75 -14.62
CA ASP A 155 -19.51 -0.03 -14.86
C ASP A 155 -19.39 -0.70 -16.24
N CYS A 156 -19.60 -2.02 -16.27
CA CYS A 156 -19.62 -2.91 -17.43
C CYS A 156 -20.99 -3.60 -17.51
#